data_AF-A0A2S8F7I9-F1
#
_entry.id   AF-A0A2S8F7I9-F1
#
_cell.length_a   1.000
_cell.length_b   1.000
_cell.length_c   1.000
_cell.angle_alpha   90.00
_cell.angle_beta   90.00
_cell.angle_gamma   90.00
#
_symmetry.space_group_name_H-M   'P 1'
#
loop_
_entity.id
_entity.type
_entity.pdbx_description
1 polymer ?
#
loop_
_entity_poly.entity_id
_entity_poly.type
_entity_poly.pdbx_seq_one_letter_code
_entity_poly.pdbx_strand_id
1 'polypeptide(L)'
;MNVPTIEMDREQAKEKLKAYRRELHHGADEVFKAAAQGYEALAKGLKLIDIGQAITQGGTFPDQFPHLAIARADRQVVKCELRRGRTTFDASREGRGSILIVQIANDYGNIWETKYTRIPIVPADVMQELRAMNRSVDLRRYHILWEVEAWYDRNPIEPPVDPFLLLHIGGSLYAVLAEWDLTELERSVMRGLVGR
;
A
#
# COMPACT_ATOMS: atom_id res chain seq x y z
N MET A 1 1.61 -12.37 3.90
CA MET A 1 1.26 -11.33 4.91
C MET A 1 -0.20 -11.44 5.34
N ASN A 2 -0.48 -11.52 6.65
CA ASN A 2 -1.86 -11.64 7.18
C ASN A 2 -2.46 -10.26 7.51
N VAL A 3 -3.19 -9.67 6.56
CA VAL A 3 -3.88 -8.38 6.75
C VAL A 3 -5.39 -8.53 6.52
N PRO A 4 -6.24 -7.77 7.22
CA PRO A 4 -7.67 -7.79 6.99
C PRO A 4 -8.01 -7.36 5.57
N THR A 5 -8.79 -8.19 4.88
CA THR A 5 -9.33 -7.89 3.56
C THR A 5 -10.84 -7.72 3.62
N ILE A 6 -11.35 -6.79 2.83
CA ILE A 6 -12.78 -6.65 2.56
C ILE A 6 -13.07 -7.43 1.29
N GLU A 7 -13.98 -8.39 1.40
CA GLU A 7 -14.42 -9.25 0.33
C GLU A 7 -15.95 -9.18 0.18
N MET A 8 -16.44 -9.43 -1.03
CA MET A 8 -17.86 -9.46 -1.35
C MET A 8 -18.07 -10.38 -2.54
N ASP A 9 -19.23 -11.03 -2.61
CA ASP A 9 -19.61 -11.79 -3.79
C ASP A 9 -19.62 -10.89 -5.06
N ARG A 10 -19.19 -11.45 -6.19
CA ARG A 10 -19.03 -10.68 -7.43
C ARG A 10 -20.35 -10.17 -7.98
N GLU A 11 -21.43 -10.94 -7.88
CA GLU A 11 -22.74 -10.51 -8.38
C GLU A 11 -23.33 -9.44 -7.47
N GLN A 12 -23.23 -9.61 -6.15
CA GLN A 12 -23.61 -8.58 -5.18
C GLN A 12 -22.85 -7.27 -5.41
N ALA A 13 -21.55 -7.33 -5.68
CA ALA A 13 -20.73 -6.16 -5.98
C ALA A 13 -21.17 -5.46 -7.29
N LYS A 14 -21.53 -6.21 -8.34
CA LYS A 14 -22.07 -5.65 -9.59
C LYS A 14 -23.41 -4.95 -9.38
N GLU A 15 -24.29 -5.52 -8.58
CA GLU A 15 -25.59 -4.92 -8.26
C GLU A 15 -25.41 -3.60 -7.49
N LYS A 16 -24.57 -3.59 -6.46
CA LYS A 16 -24.23 -2.37 -5.72
C LYS A 16 -23.57 -1.33 -6.62
N LEU A 17 -22.63 -1.73 -7.46
CA LEU A 17 -21.99 -0.83 -8.43
C LEU A 17 -23.01 -0.16 -9.36
N LYS A 18 -24.00 -0.93 -9.85
CA LYS A 18 -25.07 -0.40 -10.70
C LYS A 18 -25.92 0.63 -9.95
N ALA A 19 -26.23 0.39 -8.68
CA ALA A 19 -26.95 1.35 -7.84
C ALA A 19 -26.13 2.65 -7.65
N TYR A 20 -24.85 2.54 -7.28
CA TYR A 20 -23.97 3.71 -7.09
C TYR A 20 -23.81 4.52 -8.38
N ARG A 21 -23.65 3.86 -9.53
CA ARG A 21 -23.52 4.55 -10.83
C ARG A 21 -24.77 5.32 -11.25
N ARG A 22 -25.97 4.86 -10.86
CA ARG A 22 -27.23 5.58 -11.12
C ARG A 22 -27.34 6.86 -10.30
N GLU A 23 -26.87 6.83 -9.05
CA GLU A 23 -26.92 7.99 -8.15
C GLU A 23 -25.78 9.01 -8.40
N LEU A 24 -24.74 8.62 -9.13
CA LEU A 24 -23.55 9.45 -9.41
C LEU A 24 -23.82 10.70 -10.28
N HIS A 25 -25.05 10.92 -10.76
CA HIS A 25 -25.38 11.97 -11.72
C HIS A 25 -25.54 13.40 -11.14
N HIS A 26 -25.51 13.61 -9.82
CA HIS A 26 -25.73 14.94 -9.22
C HIS A 26 -24.74 15.30 -8.12
N GLY A 27 -23.57 15.85 -8.50
CA GLY A 27 -22.63 16.45 -7.52
C GLY A 27 -22.04 15.45 -6.53
N ALA A 28 -21.90 14.18 -6.94
CA ALA A 28 -21.49 13.10 -6.05
C ALA A 28 -20.15 13.40 -5.36
N ASP A 29 -20.20 13.35 -4.03
CA ASP A 29 -19.08 13.51 -3.12
C ASP A 29 -17.97 12.47 -3.42
N GLU A 30 -16.73 12.79 -3.09
CA GLU A 30 -15.55 11.92 -3.25
C GLU A 30 -15.76 10.56 -2.58
N VAL A 31 -16.54 10.51 -1.50
CA VAL A 31 -16.95 9.28 -0.82
C VAL A 31 -17.73 8.34 -1.75
N PHE A 32 -18.68 8.87 -2.54
CA PHE A 32 -19.48 8.07 -3.47
C PHE A 32 -18.63 7.54 -4.62
N LYS A 33 -17.70 8.35 -5.14
CA LYS A 33 -16.76 7.93 -6.18
C LYS A 33 -15.85 6.80 -5.69
N ALA A 34 -15.27 6.95 -4.50
CA ALA A 34 -14.42 5.92 -3.89
C ALA A 34 -15.21 4.63 -3.64
N ALA A 35 -16.44 4.71 -3.13
CA ALA A 35 -17.30 3.55 -2.94
C ALA A 35 -17.63 2.84 -4.26
N ALA A 36 -17.98 3.59 -5.31
CA ALA A 36 -18.24 3.03 -6.63
C ALA A 36 -17.00 2.31 -7.21
N GLN A 37 -15.82 2.92 -7.08
CA GLN A 37 -14.57 2.29 -7.50
C GLN A 37 -14.21 1.05 -6.67
N GLY A 38 -14.52 1.05 -5.37
CA GLY A 38 -14.39 -0.11 -4.49
C GLY A 38 -15.27 -1.28 -4.96
N TYR A 39 -16.57 -1.03 -5.20
CA TYR A 39 -17.47 -2.05 -5.76
C TYR A 39 -17.03 -2.52 -7.14
N GLU A 40 -16.47 -1.64 -7.97
CA GLU A 40 -15.91 -2.03 -9.26
C GLU A 40 -14.73 -2.99 -9.12
N ALA A 41 -13.84 -2.77 -8.13
CA ALA A 41 -12.76 -3.70 -7.84
C ALA A 41 -13.29 -5.05 -7.32
N LEU A 42 -14.24 -5.04 -6.39
CA LEU A 42 -14.90 -6.26 -5.87
C LEU A 42 -15.62 -7.04 -6.98
N ALA A 43 -16.33 -6.35 -7.89
CA ALA A 43 -17.00 -6.95 -9.04
C ALA A 43 -16.02 -7.62 -10.02
N LYS A 44 -14.77 -7.15 -10.07
CA LYS A 44 -13.65 -7.79 -10.80
C LYS A 44 -13.02 -8.96 -10.02
N GLY A 45 -13.52 -9.25 -8.81
CA GLY A 45 -13.03 -10.30 -7.93
C GLY A 45 -11.76 -9.95 -7.18
N LEU A 46 -11.42 -8.66 -7.08
CA LEU A 46 -10.27 -8.21 -6.29
C LEU A 46 -10.65 -8.08 -4.82
N LYS A 47 -9.66 -8.24 -3.96
CA LYS A 47 -9.78 -7.93 -2.53
C LYS A 47 -9.51 -6.46 -2.30
N LEU A 48 -10.16 -5.88 -1.29
CA LEU A 48 -9.87 -4.52 -0.84
C LEU A 48 -9.17 -4.55 0.52
N ILE A 49 -8.35 -3.55 0.79
CA ILE A 49 -7.66 -3.32 2.07
C ILE A 49 -7.89 -1.88 2.50
N ASP A 50 -8.28 -1.69 3.77
CA ASP A 50 -8.10 -0.41 4.45
C ASP A 50 -6.69 -0.39 5.04
N ILE A 51 -5.83 0.48 4.50
CA ILE A 51 -4.41 0.54 4.89
C ILE A 51 -4.24 1.05 6.32
N GLY A 52 -5.10 1.95 6.79
CA GLY A 52 -5.02 2.44 8.17
C GLY A 52 -5.29 1.32 9.16
N GLN A 53 -6.35 0.55 8.91
CA GLN A 53 -6.66 -0.63 9.71
C GLN A 53 -5.57 -1.69 9.62
N ALA A 54 -5.09 -2.01 8.41
CA ALA A 54 -4.06 -3.03 8.20
C ALA A 54 -2.78 -2.71 8.98
N ILE A 55 -2.25 -1.49 8.87
CA ILE A 55 -1.02 -1.09 9.56
C ILE A 55 -1.24 -1.05 11.09
N THR A 56 -2.40 -0.59 11.55
CA THR A 56 -2.72 -0.58 12.98
C THR A 56 -2.76 -2.00 13.55
N GLN A 57 -3.38 -2.94 12.83
CA GLN A 57 -3.50 -4.33 13.28
C GLN A 57 -2.20 -5.13 13.16
N GLY A 58 -1.31 -4.76 12.23
CA GLY A 58 0.04 -5.33 12.15
C GLY A 58 0.88 -5.04 13.40
N GLY A 59 0.51 -4.03 14.19
CA GLY A 59 1.20 -3.66 15.40
C GLY A 59 2.52 -2.92 15.15
N THR A 60 3.27 -2.73 16.22
CA THR A 60 4.52 -1.95 16.24
C THR A 60 5.64 -2.72 16.91
N PHE A 61 6.87 -2.39 16.50
CA PHE A 61 8.10 -2.75 17.18
C PHE A 61 8.23 -2.03 18.55
N PRO A 62 9.17 -2.44 19.42
CA PRO A 62 9.41 -1.77 20.71
C PRO A 62 9.78 -0.27 20.60
N ASP A 63 10.36 0.12 19.47
CA ASP A 63 10.69 1.52 19.14
C ASP A 63 9.51 2.27 18.49
N GLN A 64 8.32 1.65 18.47
CA GLN A 64 7.03 2.19 18.03
C GLN A 64 6.85 2.33 16.53
N PHE A 65 7.83 1.91 15.73
CA PHE A 65 7.66 1.86 14.28
C PHE A 65 6.75 0.68 13.91
N PRO A 66 5.90 0.82 12.87
CA PRO A 66 4.96 -0.24 12.49
C PRO A 66 5.67 -1.44 11.86
N HIS A 67 5.10 -2.64 12.04
CA HIS A 67 5.54 -3.85 11.34
C HIS A 67 5.21 -3.83 9.85
N LEU A 68 4.29 -2.96 9.42
CA LEU A 68 3.91 -2.82 8.01
C LEU A 68 4.34 -1.46 7.47
N ALA A 69 4.80 -1.44 6.22
CA ALA A 69 5.12 -0.21 5.49
C ALA A 69 4.39 -0.14 4.16
N ILE A 70 4.12 1.09 3.72
CA ILE A 70 3.51 1.37 2.41
C ILE A 70 4.26 2.47 1.68
N ALA A 71 4.46 2.29 0.38
CA ALA A 71 5.09 3.28 -0.49
C ALA A 71 4.64 3.11 -1.94
N ARG A 72 4.97 4.08 -2.80
CA ARG A 72 4.81 3.93 -4.25
C ARG A 72 5.75 2.87 -4.81
N ALA A 73 5.26 2.08 -5.76
CA ALA A 73 5.96 0.93 -6.30
C ALA A 73 7.22 1.27 -7.14
N ASP A 74 7.38 2.52 -7.59
CA ASP A 74 8.55 2.96 -8.37
C ASP A 74 9.73 3.44 -7.50
N ARG A 75 9.55 3.56 -6.18
CA ARG A 75 10.58 4.03 -5.27
C ARG A 75 11.47 2.87 -4.80
N GLN A 76 12.67 3.18 -4.33
CA GLN A 76 13.61 2.19 -3.79
C GLN A 76 13.59 2.09 -2.26
N VAL A 77 13.28 3.20 -1.59
CA VAL A 77 13.28 3.34 -0.13
C VAL A 77 12.03 4.10 0.29
N VAL A 78 11.44 3.70 1.40
CA VAL A 78 10.40 4.47 2.09
C VAL A 78 10.98 5.11 3.34
N LYS A 79 10.55 6.34 3.59
CA LYS A 79 10.79 7.08 4.83
C LYS A 79 9.55 7.00 5.69
N CYS A 80 9.72 6.56 6.94
CA CYS A 80 8.69 6.59 7.97
C CYS A 80 9.08 7.62 9.04
N GLU A 81 8.17 8.53 9.37
CA GLU A 81 8.35 9.51 10.44
C GLU A 81 7.32 9.28 11.55
N LEU A 82 7.80 9.18 12.78
CA LEU A 82 6.99 9.29 13.99
C LEU A 82 7.03 10.73 14.47
N ARG A 83 5.88 11.40 14.58
CA ARG A 83 5.79 12.80 15.02
C ARG A 83 4.45 13.10 15.70
N ARG A 84 4.49 13.55 16.96
CA ARG A 84 3.31 14.00 17.74
C ARG A 84 2.17 12.96 17.75
N GLY A 85 2.49 11.72 18.09
CA GLY A 85 1.51 10.63 18.13
C GLY A 85 0.93 10.25 16.77
N ARG A 86 1.65 10.55 15.67
CA ARG A 86 1.29 10.16 14.30
C ARG A 86 2.47 9.49 13.61
N THR A 87 2.16 8.44 12.86
CA THR A 87 3.08 7.82 11.91
C THR A 87 2.79 8.36 10.51
N THR A 88 3.82 8.60 9.70
CA THR A 88 3.64 9.02 8.31
C THR A 88 4.62 8.29 7.40
N PHE A 89 4.12 7.86 6.24
CA PHE A 89 4.94 7.30 5.17
C PHE A 89 4.98 8.30 4.01
N ASP A 90 6.16 8.56 3.46
CA ASP A 90 6.24 9.33 2.23
C ASP A 90 5.88 8.45 1.01
N ALA A 91 4.59 8.45 0.68
CA ALA A 91 4.06 7.84 -0.54
C ALA A 91 3.79 8.87 -1.66
N SER A 92 4.32 10.09 -1.56
CA SER A 92 3.96 11.16 -2.49
C SER A 92 4.49 10.96 -3.92
N ARG A 93 3.76 11.48 -4.91
CA ARG A 93 4.34 11.79 -6.23
C ARG A 93 5.33 12.93 -6.05
N GLU A 94 6.50 12.88 -6.70
CA GLU A 94 7.41 14.02 -6.69
C GLU A 94 6.63 15.27 -7.13
N GLY A 95 6.56 16.28 -6.27
CA GLY A 95 5.68 17.43 -6.43
C GLY A 95 4.41 17.33 -5.58
N ARG A 96 4.27 18.30 -4.65
CA ARG A 96 3.16 18.53 -3.71
C ARG A 96 1.84 17.84 -4.08
N GLY A 97 1.30 16.99 -3.19
CA GLY A 97 -0.16 16.77 -3.24
C GLY A 97 -0.78 15.59 -2.50
N SER A 98 -0.07 14.50 -2.23
CA SER A 98 -0.71 13.36 -1.54
C SER A 98 0.29 12.62 -0.67
N ILE A 99 0.55 13.16 0.52
CA ILE A 99 1.15 12.34 1.58
C ILE A 99 0.02 11.39 1.99
N LEU A 100 0.20 10.08 1.76
CA LEU A 100 -0.61 9.08 2.44
C LEU A 100 -0.21 9.13 3.92
N ILE A 101 -0.84 10.02 4.67
CA ILE A 101 -0.67 10.13 6.12
C ILE A 101 -1.56 9.04 6.71
N VAL A 102 -1.00 7.86 6.94
CA VAL A 102 -1.66 6.85 7.77
C VAL A 102 -1.50 7.26 9.23
N GLN A 103 -2.46 8.02 9.76
CA GLN A 103 -2.44 8.42 11.16
C GLN A 103 -2.86 7.24 12.04
N ILE A 104 -1.88 6.64 12.71
CA ILE A 104 -2.12 5.71 13.80
C ILE A 104 -2.08 6.54 15.08
N ALA A 105 -3.15 6.51 15.85
CA ALA A 105 -3.16 7.13 17.17
C ALA A 105 -2.20 6.34 18.05
N ASN A 106 -1.13 7.01 18.45
CA ASN A 106 -0.10 6.42 19.28
C ASN A 106 -0.13 7.13 20.65
N ASP A 107 -0.20 6.36 21.73
CA ASP A 107 -0.10 6.87 23.11
C ASP A 107 1.34 7.30 23.48
N TYR A 108 2.25 7.12 22.54
CA TYR A 108 3.63 7.48 22.71
C TYR A 108 3.78 9.01 22.76
N GLY A 109 4.70 9.49 23.60
CA GLY A 109 4.90 10.91 23.84
C GLY A 109 5.30 11.70 22.59
N ASN A 110 5.75 12.94 22.78
CA ASN A 110 6.24 13.79 21.70
C ASN A 110 7.62 13.31 21.18
N ILE A 111 7.63 12.17 20.50
CA ILE A 111 8.81 11.63 19.81
C ILE A 111 8.87 12.22 18.41
N TRP A 112 10.09 12.51 17.98
CA TRP A 112 10.39 12.85 16.60
C TRP A 112 11.54 11.97 16.13
N GLU A 113 11.20 10.93 15.38
CA GLU A 113 12.16 9.96 14.87
C GLU A 113 11.84 9.64 13.41
N THR A 114 12.87 9.28 12.66
CA THR A 114 12.76 8.95 11.23
C THR A 114 13.57 7.71 10.97
N LYS A 115 12.92 6.72 10.36
CA LYS A 115 13.60 5.52 9.88
C LYS A 115 13.21 5.18 8.45
N TYR A 116 13.98 4.28 7.88
CA TYR A 116 13.90 3.89 6.49
C TYR A 116 13.81 2.39 6.39
N THR A 117 13.07 1.92 5.39
CA THR A 117 13.11 0.52 4.97
C THR A 117 12.99 0.44 3.46
N ARG A 118 13.40 -0.69 2.90
CA ARG A 118 13.50 -0.86 1.46
C ARG A 118 12.16 -1.26 0.88
N ILE A 119 11.92 -0.82 -0.35
CA ILE A 119 10.71 -1.17 -1.08
C ILE A 119 10.98 -2.46 -1.87
N PRO A 120 10.08 -3.46 -1.80
CA PRO A 120 10.18 -4.67 -2.61
C PRO A 120 10.20 -4.32 -4.10
N ILE A 121 11.03 -5.00 -4.90
CA ILE A 121 10.89 -4.90 -6.36
C ILE A 121 9.58 -5.55 -6.81
N VAL A 122 9.02 -5.09 -7.92
CA VAL A 122 7.89 -5.76 -8.58
C VAL A 122 8.44 -6.75 -9.62
N PRO A 123 8.26 -8.06 -9.43
CA PRO A 123 8.79 -9.09 -10.32
C PRO A 123 8.21 -9.03 -11.73
N ALA A 124 8.93 -9.64 -12.67
CA ALA A 124 8.58 -9.58 -14.09
C ALA A 124 7.26 -10.29 -14.43
N ASP A 125 6.95 -11.38 -13.74
CA ASP A 125 5.69 -12.13 -13.83
C ASP A 125 4.49 -11.30 -13.32
N VAL A 126 4.62 -10.63 -12.16
CA VAL A 126 3.59 -9.68 -11.68
C VAL A 126 3.34 -8.58 -12.73
N MET A 127 4.39 -8.09 -13.38
CA MET A 127 4.25 -7.12 -14.47
C MET A 127 3.57 -7.70 -15.72
N GLN A 128 3.74 -8.99 -16.01
CA GLN A 128 3.01 -9.69 -17.08
C GLN A 128 1.53 -9.84 -16.73
N GLU A 129 1.21 -10.16 -15.49
CA GLU A 129 -0.19 -10.24 -15.02
C GLU A 129 -0.91 -8.90 -15.13
N LEU A 130 -0.26 -7.79 -14.79
CA LEU A 130 -0.82 -6.45 -15.02
C LEU A 130 -1.16 -6.22 -16.49
N ARG A 131 -0.27 -6.61 -17.42
CA ARG A 131 -0.54 -6.50 -18.86
C ARG A 131 -1.70 -7.39 -19.30
N ALA A 132 -1.77 -8.62 -18.79
CA ALA A 132 -2.87 -9.54 -19.07
C ALA A 132 -4.23 -9.00 -18.59
N MET A 133 -4.23 -8.27 -17.48
CA MET A 133 -5.40 -7.54 -16.97
C MET A 133 -5.69 -6.22 -17.71
N ASN A 134 -4.97 -5.92 -18.79
CA ASN A 134 -5.03 -4.64 -19.52
C ASN A 134 -4.81 -3.42 -18.61
N ARG A 135 -3.89 -3.54 -17.66
CA ARG A 135 -3.49 -2.47 -16.74
C ARG A 135 -2.17 -1.85 -17.18
N SER A 136 -1.96 -0.61 -16.74
CA SER A 136 -0.72 0.12 -16.96
C SER A 136 0.45 -0.59 -16.27
N VAL A 137 1.62 -0.61 -16.90
CA VAL A 137 2.88 -1.04 -16.26
C VAL A 137 3.64 0.13 -15.63
N ASP A 138 3.06 1.33 -15.64
CA ASP A 138 3.61 2.48 -14.92
C ASP A 138 3.48 2.31 -13.41
N LEU A 139 4.57 1.93 -12.76
CA LEU A 139 4.67 1.70 -11.31
C LEU A 139 4.30 2.93 -10.47
N ARG A 140 4.35 4.14 -11.03
CA ARG A 140 3.94 5.37 -10.35
C ARG A 140 2.45 5.42 -10.01
N ARG A 141 1.66 4.49 -10.54
CA ARG A 141 0.21 4.34 -10.31
C ARG A 141 -0.12 3.36 -9.19
N TYR A 142 0.88 2.63 -8.71
CA TYR A 142 0.70 1.56 -7.73
C TYR A 142 1.45 1.86 -6.43
N HIS A 143 1.02 1.18 -5.38
CA HIS A 143 1.68 1.17 -4.09
C HIS A 143 2.05 -0.26 -3.75
N ILE A 144 3.04 -0.43 -2.87
CA ILE A 144 3.38 -1.71 -2.29
C ILE A 144 3.12 -1.60 -0.79
N LEU A 145 2.42 -2.58 -0.22
CA LEU A 145 2.34 -2.81 1.23
C LEU A 145 3.14 -4.07 1.52
N TRP A 146 3.99 -4.04 2.53
CA TRP A 146 4.83 -5.20 2.87
C TRP A 146 5.14 -5.25 4.37
N GLU A 147 5.61 -6.41 4.81
CA GLU A 147 6.08 -6.63 6.18
C GLU A 147 7.53 -6.18 6.33
N VAL A 148 7.76 -5.31 7.31
CA VAL A 148 9.05 -4.74 7.64
C VAL A 148 9.75 -5.65 8.63
N GLU A 149 10.88 -6.23 8.25
CA GLU A 149 11.72 -7.00 9.17
C GLU A 149 12.50 -6.09 10.13
N ALA A 150 12.99 -4.96 9.62
CA ALA A 150 13.75 -3.98 10.40
C ALA A 150 13.64 -2.56 9.83
N TRP A 151 13.69 -1.58 10.73
CA TRP A 151 13.80 -0.17 10.43
C TRP A 151 15.24 0.32 10.62
N TYR A 152 15.74 1.11 9.68
CA TYR A 152 17.12 1.60 9.66
C TYR A 152 17.18 3.10 9.80
N ASP A 153 18.19 3.62 10.49
CA ASP A 153 18.41 5.07 10.56
C ASP A 153 18.74 5.65 9.18
N ARG A 154 19.47 4.88 8.33
CA ARG A 154 19.84 5.20 6.94
C ARG A 154 20.13 3.90 6.17
N ASN A 155 20.05 3.98 4.84
CA ASN A 155 20.52 2.94 3.90
C ASN A 155 20.04 1.51 4.25
N PRO A 156 18.73 1.23 4.15
CA PRO A 156 18.20 -0.08 4.49
C PRO A 156 18.78 -1.18 3.59
N ILE A 157 19.23 -2.27 4.21
CA ILE A 157 19.98 -3.34 3.54
C ILE A 157 19.10 -4.55 3.28
N GLU A 158 18.28 -4.94 4.26
CA GLU A 158 17.51 -6.17 4.17
C GLU A 158 16.37 -6.06 3.15
N PRO A 159 16.22 -7.08 2.28
CA PRO A 159 15.13 -7.13 1.33
C PRO A 159 13.84 -7.56 2.06
N PRO A 160 12.75 -6.81 1.87
CA PRO A 160 11.47 -7.04 2.53
C PRO A 160 10.80 -8.36 2.11
N VAL A 161 9.79 -8.77 2.87
CA VAL A 161 9.01 -10.01 2.66
C VAL A 161 7.52 -9.71 2.47
N ASP A 162 6.81 -10.68 1.91
CA ASP A 162 5.36 -10.70 1.70
C ASP A 162 4.72 -9.43 1.08
N PRO A 163 5.21 -8.90 -0.05
CA PRO A 163 4.66 -7.72 -0.68
C PRO A 163 3.31 -7.91 -1.38
N PHE A 164 2.43 -6.91 -1.21
CA PHE A 164 1.21 -6.73 -1.97
C PHE A 164 1.32 -5.54 -2.92
N LEU A 165 0.95 -5.73 -4.18
CA LEU A 165 0.81 -4.63 -5.15
C LEU A 165 -0.61 -4.08 -5.05
N LEU A 166 -0.72 -2.79 -4.85
CA LEU A 166 -1.96 -2.11 -4.52
C LEU A 166 -2.31 -1.03 -5.54
N LEU A 167 -3.60 -0.93 -5.86
CA LEU A 167 -4.18 0.20 -6.59
C LEU A 167 -4.96 1.09 -5.62
N HIS A 168 -4.61 2.37 -5.56
CA HIS A 168 -5.35 3.33 -4.75
C HIS A 168 -6.76 3.55 -5.31
N ILE A 169 -7.76 3.50 -4.43
CA ILE A 169 -9.17 3.75 -4.76
C ILE A 169 -9.56 5.14 -4.25
N GLY A 170 -9.48 5.35 -2.94
CA GLY A 170 -9.80 6.63 -2.32
C GLY A 170 -9.64 6.55 -0.81
N GLY A 171 -9.27 7.66 -0.16
CA GLY A 171 -8.95 7.65 1.27
C GLY A 171 -7.87 6.62 1.61
N SER A 172 -8.13 5.78 2.61
CA SER A 172 -7.32 4.63 3.05
C SER A 172 -7.57 3.33 2.27
N LEU A 173 -8.49 3.33 1.30
CA LEU A 173 -8.94 2.12 0.61
C LEU A 173 -8.11 1.83 -0.64
N TYR A 174 -7.64 0.58 -0.74
CA TYR A 174 -6.83 0.07 -1.84
C TYR A 174 -7.37 -1.27 -2.34
N ALA A 175 -7.18 -1.56 -3.62
CA ALA A 175 -7.42 -2.88 -4.19
C ALA A 175 -6.12 -3.67 -4.32
N VAL A 176 -6.12 -4.92 -3.90
CA VAL A 176 -4.99 -5.85 -4.05
C VAL A 176 -4.97 -6.37 -5.48
N LEU A 177 -3.86 -6.17 -6.18
CA LEU A 177 -3.66 -6.62 -7.56
C LEU A 177 -2.83 -7.89 -7.66
N ALA A 178 -1.83 -8.02 -6.79
CA ALA A 178 -0.93 -9.17 -6.75
C ALA A 178 -0.31 -9.31 -5.36
N GLU A 179 0.07 -10.53 -5.04
CA GLU A 179 0.88 -10.94 -3.89
C GLU A 179 2.02 -11.80 -4.44
N TRP A 180 3.23 -11.61 -3.95
CA TRP A 180 4.38 -12.42 -4.36
C TRP A 180 5.37 -12.58 -3.23
N ASP A 181 6.23 -13.59 -3.35
CA ASP A 181 7.41 -13.76 -2.52
C ASP A 181 8.64 -13.46 -3.36
N LEU A 182 9.58 -12.69 -2.81
CA LEU A 182 10.86 -12.50 -3.46
C LEU A 182 11.69 -13.78 -3.35
N THR A 183 12.18 -14.26 -4.49
CA THR A 183 13.12 -15.39 -4.54
C THR A 183 14.44 -15.01 -3.87
N GLU A 184 15.19 -16.01 -3.39
CA GLU A 184 16.51 -15.73 -2.78
C GLU A 184 17.47 -15.04 -3.77
N LEU A 185 17.32 -15.29 -5.08
CA LEU A 185 18.06 -14.58 -6.12
C LEU A 185 17.70 -13.09 -6.12
N GLU A 186 16.42 -12.73 -6.14
CA GLU A 186 15.97 -11.34 -6.13
C GLU A 186 16.38 -10.63 -4.84
N ARG A 187 16.23 -11.30 -3.70
CA ARG A 187 16.70 -10.80 -2.39
C ARG A 187 18.21 -10.54 -2.42
N SER A 188 19.00 -11.46 -2.97
CA SER A 188 20.46 -11.32 -3.10
C SER A 188 20.84 -10.15 -4.03
N VAL A 189 20.17 -10.01 -5.18
CA VAL A 189 20.36 -8.87 -6.09
C VAL A 189 20.04 -7.55 -5.38
N MET A 190 18.94 -7.49 -4.63
CA MET A 190 18.60 -6.30 -3.85
C MET A 190 19.69 -5.96 -2.84
N ARG A 191 20.17 -6.93 -2.04
CA ARG A 191 21.30 -6.70 -1.11
C ARG A 191 22.53 -6.13 -1.83
N GLY A 192 22.87 -6.65 -3.02
CA GLY A 192 24.00 -6.18 -3.83
C GLY A 192 23.87 -4.77 -4.41
N LEU A 193 22.66 -4.21 -4.48
CA LEU A 193 22.42 -2.84 -4.95
C LEU A 193 22.66 -1.78 -3.86
N VAL A 194 22.98 -2.17 -2.62
CA VAL A 194 23.33 -1.23 -1.55
C VAL A 194 24.76 -0.72 -1.78
N GLY A 195 24.91 0.57 -2.10
CA GLY A 195 26.22 1.24 -2.16
C GLY A 195 26.67 1.77 -3.52
N ARG A 196 25.77 1.94 -4.49
CA ARG A 196 26.02 2.72 -5.72
C ARG A 196 25.28 4.04 -5.69
#